data_AF-A0A9D1SBF5-F1
#
_entry.id   AF-A0A9D1SBF5-F1
#
_cell.length_a   1.000
_cell.length_b   1.000
_cell.length_c   1.000
_cell.angle_alpha   90.00
_cell.angle_beta   90.00
_cell.angle_gamma   90.00
#
_symmetry.space_group_name_H-M   'P 1'
#
loop_
_entity.id
_entity.type
_entity.pdbx_description
1 polymer ?
#
loop_
_entity_poly.entity_id
_entity_poly.type
_entity_poly.pdbx_seq_one_letter_code
_entity_poly.pdbx_strand_id
1 'polypeptide(L)'
;MAETEKSLSKEQIFRQVKQLCMKADFAPSRRLICQAAGLTPPDPMKISRAFIRGQTQNKIVHQMLDIEQAFARLRKTFSGDEPDENEAQLTAQNLENILPLMSNNQERLFVRYWIDNCYGYLTDITPEKRLENINEIINLIPKGKNDSLLYSYSLLVKDLNISAADKYHTVKKAYQKTNKQEHLSRHYKELLNKTGKNYYYVLCNTASDANTPYKQRCSAVYDAVDVLKDIKYSMSYKCRARIELLNALEKLQQRQNDAKGMQKTFLLRRKYINHLNNINRLFPNPADEYYYR
;
A
#
# COMPACT_ATOMS: atom_id res chain seq x y z
N MET A 1 -1.43 -29.44 47.06
CA MET A 1 -1.27 -29.92 45.67
C MET A 1 -1.03 -28.71 44.81
N ALA A 2 0.20 -28.49 44.36
CA ALA A 2 0.49 -27.43 43.41
C ALA A 2 -0.23 -27.77 42.09
N GLU A 3 -1.08 -26.86 41.63
CA GLU A 3 -1.62 -26.93 40.28
C GLU A 3 -0.44 -27.05 39.32
N THR A 4 -0.37 -28.16 38.59
CA THR A 4 0.58 -28.33 37.50
C THR A 4 0.28 -27.23 36.49
N GLU A 5 1.09 -26.16 36.50
CA GLU A 5 1.08 -25.13 35.46
C GLU A 5 1.06 -25.86 34.11
N LYS A 6 -0.05 -25.74 33.37
CA LYS A 6 -0.17 -26.32 32.03
C LYS A 6 0.99 -25.78 31.20
N SER A 7 1.98 -26.62 30.91
CA SER A 7 3.10 -26.21 30.07
C SER A 7 2.55 -25.76 28.73
N LEU A 8 2.86 -24.53 28.34
CA LEU A 8 2.40 -23.97 27.07
C LEU A 8 2.84 -24.85 25.90
N SER A 9 1.97 -25.02 24.91
CA SER A 9 2.34 -25.71 23.67
C SER A 9 3.39 -24.90 22.89
N LYS A 10 4.17 -25.56 22.03
CA LYS A 10 5.18 -24.87 21.20
C LYS A 10 4.57 -23.81 20.29
N GLU A 11 3.34 -23.99 19.84
CA GLU A 11 2.57 -23.02 19.05
C GLU A 11 2.12 -21.82 19.89
N GLN A 12 1.75 -22.04 21.16
CA GLN A 12 1.44 -20.94 22.09
C GLN A 12 2.70 -20.13 22.38
N ILE A 13 3.82 -20.82 22.63
CA ILE A 13 5.14 -20.20 22.79
C ILE A 13 5.52 -19.42 21.53
N PHE A 14 5.32 -19.98 20.34
CA PHE A 14 5.61 -19.33 19.07
C PHE A 14 4.90 -17.97 18.93
N ARG A 15 3.61 -17.92 19.31
CA ARG A 15 2.83 -16.67 19.30
C ARG A 15 3.38 -15.66 20.30
N GLN A 16 3.73 -16.09 21.51
CA GLN A 16 4.30 -15.22 22.54
C GLN A 16 5.67 -14.65 22.13
N VAL A 17 6.55 -15.49 21.57
CA VAL A 17 7.87 -15.06 21.08
C VAL A 17 7.72 -13.94 20.04
N LYS A 18 6.83 -14.08 19.05
CA LYS A 18 6.58 -13.01 18.07
C LYS A 18 6.21 -11.69 18.72
N GLN A 19 5.26 -11.71 19.66
CA GLN A 19 4.78 -10.51 20.33
C GLN A 19 5.88 -9.85 21.18
N LEU A 20 6.68 -10.65 21.89
CA LEU A 20 7.82 -10.16 22.67
C LEU A 20 8.90 -9.56 21.77
N CYS A 21 9.27 -10.23 20.67
CA CYS A 21 10.28 -9.71 19.75
C CYS A 21 9.85 -8.40 19.07
N MET A 22 8.58 -8.26 18.69
CA MET A 22 8.04 -7.01 18.14
C MET A 22 8.07 -5.84 19.15
N LYS A 23 8.04 -6.14 20.46
CA LYS A 23 8.22 -5.18 21.56
C LYS A 23 9.68 -4.99 21.97
N ALA A 24 10.61 -5.67 21.31
CA ALA A 24 12.03 -5.73 21.66
C ALA A 24 12.35 -6.34 23.05
N ASP A 25 11.46 -7.19 23.57
CA ASP A 25 11.62 -7.93 24.83
C ASP A 25 12.36 -9.25 24.61
N PHE A 26 13.66 -9.17 24.29
CA PHE A 26 14.44 -10.34 23.84
C PHE A 26 14.80 -11.33 24.95
N ALA A 27 15.03 -10.89 26.19
CA ALA A 27 15.36 -11.83 27.27
C ALA A 27 14.19 -12.77 27.61
N PRO A 28 12.94 -12.27 27.77
CA PRO A 28 11.76 -13.14 27.88
C PRO A 28 11.54 -14.02 26.64
N SER A 29 11.72 -13.49 25.42
CA SER A 29 11.57 -14.32 24.22
C SER A 29 12.60 -15.45 24.18
N ARG A 30 13.87 -15.16 24.51
CA ARG A 30 14.93 -16.17 24.50
C ARG A 30 14.69 -17.26 25.53
N ARG A 31 14.17 -16.90 26.71
CA ARG A 31 13.80 -17.89 27.74
C ARG A 31 12.76 -18.87 27.23
N LEU A 32 11.71 -18.38 26.59
CA LEU A 32 10.67 -19.20 25.99
C LEU A 32 11.21 -20.12 24.87
N ILE A 33 12.11 -19.60 24.04
CA ILE A 33 12.77 -20.38 22.98
C ILE A 33 13.62 -21.51 23.60
N CYS A 34 14.41 -21.21 24.65
CA CYS A 34 15.19 -22.21 25.38
C CYS A 34 14.27 -23.30 25.95
N GLN A 35 13.17 -22.92 26.62
CA GLN A 35 12.20 -23.88 27.16
C GLN A 35 11.61 -24.77 26.06
N ALA A 36 11.23 -24.20 24.91
CA ALA A 36 10.72 -24.96 23.77
C ALA A 36 11.77 -25.91 23.16
N ALA A 37 13.06 -25.59 23.32
CA ALA A 37 14.20 -26.43 22.94
C ALA A 37 14.57 -27.47 24.01
N GLY A 38 13.91 -27.49 25.17
CA GLY A 38 14.26 -28.38 26.29
C GLY A 38 15.44 -27.89 27.15
N LEU A 39 15.76 -26.59 27.08
CA LEU A 39 16.85 -25.96 27.81
C LEU A 39 16.32 -25.03 28.91
N THR A 40 16.95 -25.06 30.09
CA THR A 40 16.60 -24.21 31.24
C THR A 40 17.83 -23.47 31.79
N PRO A 41 18.50 -22.63 30.98
CA PRO A 41 19.68 -21.92 31.44
C PRO A 41 19.34 -20.86 32.51
N PRO A 42 20.23 -20.62 33.50
CA PRO A 42 20.05 -19.55 34.48
C PRO A 42 19.92 -18.17 33.82
N ASP A 43 20.72 -17.93 32.77
CA ASP A 43 20.65 -16.72 31.95
C ASP A 43 20.46 -17.10 30.47
N PRO A 44 19.26 -16.88 29.89
CA PRO A 44 18.97 -17.27 28.52
C PRO A 44 19.78 -16.48 27.49
N MET A 45 20.23 -15.27 27.80
CA MET A 45 20.96 -14.41 26.86
C MET A 45 22.44 -14.79 26.71
N LYS A 46 23.01 -15.52 27.67
CA LYS A 46 24.39 -16.04 27.59
C LYS A 46 24.56 -17.20 26.60
N ILE A 47 23.45 -17.83 26.20
CA ILE A 47 23.49 -18.92 25.22
C ILE A 47 23.29 -18.36 23.82
N SER A 48 24.16 -18.76 22.89
CA SER A 48 24.07 -18.33 21.49
C SER A 48 22.89 -18.99 20.77
N ARG A 49 22.34 -18.30 19.75
CA ARG A 49 21.29 -18.87 18.89
C ARG A 49 21.76 -20.16 18.20
N ALA A 50 23.02 -20.19 17.76
CA ALA A 50 23.63 -21.34 17.10
C ALA A 50 23.69 -22.57 18.03
N PHE A 51 24.03 -22.37 19.31
CA PHE A 51 23.99 -23.45 20.29
C PHE A 51 22.58 -24.03 20.41
N ILE A 52 21.55 -23.18 20.58
CA ILE A 52 20.15 -23.63 20.70
C ILE A 52 19.71 -24.41 19.45
N ARG A 53 20.07 -23.95 18.25
CA ARG A 53 19.80 -24.69 17.00
C ARG A 53 20.44 -26.08 17.00
N GLY A 54 21.66 -26.21 17.51
CA GLY A 54 22.35 -27.49 17.63
C GLY A 54 21.69 -28.48 18.60
N GLN A 55 20.91 -28.00 19.57
CA GLN A 55 20.24 -28.84 20.58
C GLN A 55 18.88 -29.39 20.12
N THR A 56 18.33 -28.93 18.99
CA THR A 56 17.01 -29.39 18.54
C THR A 56 16.85 -29.35 17.02
N GLN A 57 16.16 -30.35 16.47
CA GLN A 57 15.73 -30.36 15.06
C GLN A 57 14.31 -29.81 14.87
N ASN A 58 13.71 -29.25 15.94
CA ASN A 58 12.34 -28.77 15.87
C ASN A 58 12.24 -27.48 15.03
N LYS A 59 11.58 -27.58 13.88
CA LYS A 59 11.38 -26.46 12.95
C LYS A 59 10.76 -25.21 13.58
N ILE A 60 9.83 -25.36 14.52
CA ILE A 60 9.18 -24.22 15.18
C ILE A 60 10.21 -23.45 16.02
N VAL A 61 11.08 -24.15 16.75
CA VAL A 61 12.15 -23.51 17.53
C VAL A 61 13.12 -22.75 16.63
N HIS A 62 13.48 -23.33 15.47
CA HIS A 62 14.33 -22.65 14.48
C HIS A 62 13.66 -21.37 13.94
N GLN A 63 12.36 -21.43 13.62
CA GLN A 63 11.59 -20.27 13.20
C GLN A 63 11.51 -19.18 14.28
N MET A 64 11.37 -19.57 15.56
CA MET A 64 11.42 -18.60 16.66
C MET A 64 12.78 -17.90 16.75
N LEU A 65 13.87 -18.63 16.53
CA LEU A 65 15.23 -18.07 16.51
C LEU A 65 15.44 -17.14 15.32
N ASP A 66 14.87 -17.45 14.14
CA ASP A 66 14.90 -16.57 12.96
C ASP A 66 14.19 -15.24 13.25
N ILE A 67 12.99 -15.31 13.84
CA ILE A 67 12.20 -14.13 14.24
C ILE A 67 12.98 -13.27 15.24
N GLU A 68 13.49 -13.87 16.30
CA GLU A 68 14.23 -13.13 17.32
C GLU A 68 15.53 -12.53 16.77
N GLN A 69 16.23 -13.23 15.87
CA GLN A 69 17.41 -12.71 15.21
C GLN A 69 17.08 -11.49 14.32
N ALA A 70 16.01 -11.56 13.53
CA ALA A 70 15.58 -10.47 12.68
C ALA A 70 15.25 -9.20 13.49
N PHE A 71 14.48 -9.33 14.57
CA PHE A 71 14.12 -8.18 15.42
C PHE A 71 15.28 -7.68 16.28
N ALA A 72 16.18 -8.55 16.75
CA ALA A 72 17.39 -8.11 17.44
C ALA A 72 18.31 -7.31 16.50
N ARG A 73 18.41 -7.73 15.24
CA ARG A 73 19.14 -6.98 14.22
C ARG A 73 18.47 -5.64 13.93
N LEU A 74 17.14 -5.63 13.75
CA LEU A 74 16.38 -4.39 13.60
C LEU A 74 16.70 -3.39 14.72
N ARG A 75 16.66 -3.82 15.98
CA ARG A 75 17.00 -2.96 17.11
C ARG A 75 18.43 -2.43 17.03
N LYS A 76 19.40 -3.25 16.61
CA LYS A 76 20.80 -2.83 16.45
C LYS A 76 20.92 -1.76 15.36
N THR A 77 20.35 -2.02 14.19
CA THR A 77 20.42 -1.14 13.00
C THR A 77 19.88 0.25 13.28
N PHE A 78 18.82 0.37 14.10
CA PHE A 78 18.20 1.63 14.48
C PHE A 78 18.53 2.06 15.92
N SER A 79 19.64 1.60 16.49
CA SER A 79 20.08 2.03 17.83
C SER A 79 20.96 3.29 17.84
N GLY A 80 21.58 3.63 16.70
CA GLY A 80 22.29 4.89 16.49
C GLY A 80 21.43 5.96 15.83
N ASP A 81 22.04 7.10 15.53
CA ASP A 81 21.34 8.24 14.90
C ASP A 81 20.92 7.94 13.45
N GLU A 82 21.82 7.35 12.65
CA GLU A 82 21.54 6.93 11.26
C GLU A 82 22.05 5.50 11.01
N PRO A 83 21.20 4.60 10.47
CA PRO A 83 21.62 3.27 10.03
C PRO A 83 22.64 3.28 8.89
N ASP A 84 23.66 2.43 8.99
CA ASP A 84 24.53 2.09 7.86
C ASP A 84 23.75 1.32 6.77
N GLU A 85 24.06 1.57 5.51
CA GLU A 85 23.38 0.94 4.37
C GLU A 85 23.48 -0.60 4.39
N ASN A 86 24.64 -1.17 4.71
CA ASN A 86 24.80 -2.62 4.77
C ASN A 86 24.00 -3.22 5.94
N GLU A 87 23.97 -2.51 7.08
CA GLU A 87 23.15 -2.92 8.22
C GLU A 87 21.64 -2.86 7.88
N ALA A 88 21.19 -1.81 7.20
CA ALA A 88 19.82 -1.67 6.72
C ALA A 88 19.46 -2.77 5.71
N GLN A 89 20.35 -3.08 4.76
CA GLN A 89 20.12 -4.11 3.75
C GLN A 89 19.98 -5.49 4.39
N LEU A 90 20.92 -5.85 5.26
CA LEU A 90 20.89 -7.14 5.95
C LEU A 90 19.69 -7.24 6.91
N THR A 91 19.24 -6.12 7.48
CA THR A 91 18.03 -6.07 8.29
C THR A 91 16.78 -6.30 7.46
N ALA A 92 16.65 -5.63 6.32
CA ALA A 92 15.54 -5.81 5.39
C ALA A 92 15.42 -7.28 4.95
N GLN A 93 16.53 -7.91 4.54
CA GLN A 93 16.57 -9.32 4.15
C GLN A 93 16.11 -10.25 5.30
N ASN A 94 16.58 -10.02 6.53
CA ASN A 94 16.15 -10.82 7.68
C ASN A 94 14.67 -10.64 7.99
N LEU A 95 14.12 -9.43 7.85
CA LEU A 95 12.70 -9.15 8.03
C LEU A 95 11.84 -9.79 6.92
N GLU A 96 12.30 -9.75 5.68
CA GLU A 96 11.64 -10.41 4.54
C GLU A 96 11.54 -11.93 4.75
N ASN A 97 12.62 -12.55 5.23
CA ASN A 97 12.67 -13.99 5.49
C ASN A 97 11.66 -14.44 6.55
N ILE A 98 11.30 -13.57 7.50
CA ILE A 98 10.32 -13.90 8.55
C ILE A 98 8.89 -13.50 8.20
N LEU A 99 8.63 -12.80 7.09
CA LEU A 99 7.28 -12.41 6.67
C LEU A 99 6.31 -13.61 6.57
N PRO A 100 6.68 -14.77 5.99
CA PRO A 100 5.80 -15.94 5.93
C PRO A 100 5.42 -16.49 7.32
N LEU A 101 6.20 -16.17 8.36
CA LEU A 101 5.97 -16.60 9.73
C LEU A 101 4.98 -15.69 10.49
N MET A 102 4.65 -14.53 9.92
CA MET A 102 3.67 -13.60 10.45
C MET A 102 2.26 -14.08 10.13
N SER A 103 1.50 -14.36 11.19
CA SER A 103 0.24 -15.12 11.16
C SER A 103 -1.00 -14.27 10.91
N ASN A 104 -0.89 -12.96 11.08
CA ASN A 104 -2.00 -12.03 10.90
C ASN A 104 -1.53 -10.74 10.24
N ASN A 105 -2.50 -9.93 9.78
CA ASN A 105 -2.21 -8.70 9.05
C ASN A 105 -1.50 -7.65 9.90
N GLN A 106 -1.71 -7.60 11.22
CA GLN A 106 -1.05 -6.63 12.09
C GLN A 106 0.45 -6.95 12.23
N GLU A 107 0.80 -8.22 12.41
CA GLU A 107 2.19 -8.69 12.42
C GLU A 107 2.88 -8.41 11.08
N ARG A 108 2.22 -8.75 9.96
CA ARG A 108 2.75 -8.48 8.61
C ARG A 108 2.93 -6.99 8.35
N LEU A 109 1.98 -6.17 8.77
CA LEU A 109 2.03 -4.71 8.62
C LEU A 109 3.23 -4.13 9.37
N PHE A 110 3.46 -4.58 10.61
CA PHE A 110 4.61 -4.14 11.40
C PHE A 110 5.94 -4.48 10.73
N VAL A 111 6.09 -5.73 10.25
CA VAL A 111 7.32 -6.14 9.56
C VAL A 111 7.52 -5.37 8.26
N ARG A 112 6.47 -5.22 7.44
CA ARG A 112 6.51 -4.46 6.18
C ARG A 112 6.87 -2.98 6.40
N TYR A 113 6.34 -2.38 7.46
CA TYR A 113 6.70 -1.01 7.86
C TYR A 113 8.21 -0.88 8.09
N TRP A 114 8.81 -1.81 8.84
CA TRP A 114 10.24 -1.77 9.11
C TRP A 114 11.11 -2.11 7.90
N ILE A 115 10.64 -2.99 7.00
CA ILE A 115 11.28 -3.21 5.70
C ILE A 115 11.33 -1.89 4.91
N ASP A 116 10.24 -1.13 4.87
CA ASP A 116 10.23 0.16 4.15
C ASP A 116 11.21 1.17 4.75
N ASN A 117 11.28 1.22 6.08
CA ASN A 117 12.23 2.08 6.77
C ASN A 117 13.67 1.69 6.44
N CYS A 118 14.00 0.40 6.36
CA CYS A 118 15.32 -0.05 5.91
C CYS A 118 15.58 0.39 4.47
N TYR A 119 14.61 0.22 3.56
CA TYR A 119 14.72 0.68 2.17
C TYR A 119 14.95 2.19 2.05
N GLY A 120 14.56 2.98 3.04
CA GLY A 120 14.84 4.42 3.10
C GLY A 120 16.34 4.77 3.09
N TYR A 121 17.21 3.83 3.50
CA TYR A 121 18.66 4.01 3.59
C TYR A 121 19.45 3.27 2.50
N LEU A 122 18.78 2.60 1.57
CA LEU A 122 19.44 1.86 0.49
C LEU A 122 19.51 2.73 -0.77
N THR A 123 20.69 2.90 -1.36
CA THR A 123 20.84 3.66 -2.61
C THR A 123 20.32 2.89 -3.82
N ASP A 124 20.44 1.57 -3.78
CA ASP A 124 20.17 0.68 -4.92
C ASP A 124 18.74 0.13 -4.94
N ILE A 125 17.87 0.58 -4.03
CA ILE A 125 16.47 0.14 -4.04
C ILE A 125 15.73 0.74 -5.23
N THR A 126 15.20 -0.12 -6.09
CA THR A 126 14.44 0.38 -7.25
C THR A 126 13.12 1.02 -6.80
N PRO A 127 12.65 2.08 -7.48
CA PRO A 127 11.35 2.68 -7.19
C PRO A 127 10.20 1.66 -7.22
N GLU A 128 10.27 0.66 -8.10
CA GLU A 128 9.29 -0.41 -8.24
C GLU A 128 9.28 -1.33 -7.02
N LYS A 129 10.46 -1.70 -6.50
CA LYS A 129 10.55 -2.55 -5.31
C LYS A 129 10.01 -1.83 -4.07
N ARG A 130 10.33 -0.53 -3.95
CA ARG A 130 9.77 0.31 -2.90
C ARG A 130 8.25 0.45 -3.03
N LEU A 131 7.75 0.68 -4.24
CA LEU A 131 6.31 0.73 -4.51
C LEU A 131 5.59 -0.59 -4.18
N GLU A 132 6.17 -1.74 -4.49
CA GLU A 132 5.63 -3.06 -4.13
C GLU A 132 5.40 -3.14 -2.61
N ASN A 133 6.42 -2.79 -1.82
CA ASN A 133 6.34 -2.81 -0.37
C ASN A 133 5.28 -1.82 0.17
N ILE A 134 5.22 -0.60 -0.37
CA ILE A 134 4.21 0.40 -0.01
C ILE A 134 2.79 -0.11 -0.30
N ASN A 135 2.59 -0.73 -1.46
CA ASN A 135 1.28 -1.30 -1.83
C ASN A 135 0.84 -2.42 -0.89
N GLU A 136 1.78 -3.27 -0.45
CA GLU A 136 1.53 -4.29 0.57
C GLU A 136 1.14 -3.67 1.91
N ILE A 137 1.82 -2.62 2.34
CA ILE A 137 1.48 -1.88 3.56
C ILE A 137 0.06 -1.31 3.47
N ILE A 138 -0.26 -0.62 2.38
CA ILE A 138 -1.59 -0.07 2.13
C ILE A 138 -2.63 -1.19 2.12
N ASN A 139 -2.34 -2.36 1.57
CA ASN A 139 -3.21 -3.54 1.56
C ASN A 139 -3.50 -4.07 2.97
N LEU A 140 -2.51 -4.09 3.85
CA LEU A 140 -2.63 -4.66 5.20
C LEU A 140 -3.34 -3.72 6.19
N ILE A 141 -3.27 -2.40 6.00
CA ILE A 141 -3.95 -1.43 6.87
C ILE A 141 -5.48 -1.57 6.80
N PRO A 142 -6.20 -1.83 7.90
CA PRO A 142 -7.67 -1.90 7.86
C PRO A 142 -8.30 -0.58 7.43
N LYS A 143 -9.49 -0.65 6.82
CA LYS A 143 -10.26 0.55 6.47
C LYS A 143 -10.65 1.33 7.73
N GLY A 144 -10.49 2.66 7.70
CA GLY A 144 -10.79 3.57 8.79
C GLY A 144 -9.75 3.52 9.92
N LYS A 145 -8.53 3.07 9.64
CA LYS A 145 -7.43 2.98 10.61
C LYS A 145 -6.14 3.53 10.02
N ASN A 146 -5.31 4.11 10.89
CA ASN A 146 -3.96 4.60 10.57
C ASN A 146 -3.92 5.59 9.39
N ASP A 147 -4.84 6.55 9.37
CA ASP A 147 -4.94 7.56 8.32
C ASP A 147 -3.63 8.35 8.12
N SER A 148 -2.91 8.66 9.22
CA SER A 148 -1.59 9.29 9.16
C SER A 148 -0.59 8.45 8.37
N LEU A 149 -0.55 7.14 8.61
CA LEU A 149 0.37 6.23 7.90
C LEU A 149 0.01 6.11 6.42
N LEU A 150 -1.28 5.97 6.11
CA LEU A 150 -1.77 5.95 4.73
C LEU A 150 -1.43 7.25 3.98
N TYR A 151 -1.48 8.39 4.67
CA TYR A 151 -1.12 9.68 4.08
C TYR A 151 0.39 9.82 3.90
N SER A 152 1.21 9.46 4.88
CA SER A 152 2.67 9.45 4.76
C SER A 152 3.16 8.61 3.57
N TYR A 153 2.63 7.40 3.40
CA TYR A 153 2.98 6.57 2.25
C TYR A 153 2.52 7.16 0.91
N SER A 154 1.39 7.88 0.90
CA SER A 154 0.95 8.59 -0.30
C SER A 154 1.86 9.76 -0.67
N LEU A 155 2.43 10.45 0.32
CA LEU A 155 3.47 11.45 0.10
C LEU A 155 4.75 10.82 -0.44
N LEU A 156 5.21 9.70 0.13
CA LEU A 156 6.37 8.96 -0.40
C LEU A 156 6.18 8.57 -1.87
N VAL A 157 5.03 7.97 -2.21
CA VAL A 157 4.68 7.56 -3.58
C VAL A 157 4.69 8.73 -4.56
N LYS A 158 4.27 9.93 -4.13
CA LYS A 158 4.30 11.12 -4.98
C LYS A 158 5.71 11.44 -5.46
N ASP A 159 6.72 11.18 -4.64
CA ASP A 159 8.11 11.57 -4.87
C ASP A 159 8.95 10.43 -5.50
N LEU A 160 8.44 9.19 -5.53
CA LEU A 160 9.05 8.09 -6.27
C LEU A 160 9.12 8.37 -7.78
N ASN A 161 10.21 7.94 -8.42
CA ASN A 161 10.36 7.99 -9.88
C ASN A 161 9.63 6.82 -10.56
N ILE A 162 8.30 6.86 -10.52
CA ILE A 162 7.39 5.84 -11.08
C ILE A 162 6.33 6.50 -11.97
N SER A 163 5.56 5.68 -12.69
CA SER A 163 4.54 6.16 -13.63
C SER A 163 3.45 7.00 -12.95
N ALA A 164 2.84 7.93 -13.69
CA ALA A 164 1.72 8.72 -13.19
C ALA A 164 0.51 7.84 -12.81
N ALA A 165 0.32 6.72 -13.52
CA ALA A 165 -0.72 5.74 -13.24
C ALA A 165 -0.54 5.12 -11.85
N ASP A 166 0.67 4.64 -11.55
CA ASP A 166 0.98 4.01 -10.26
C ASP A 166 0.80 5.00 -9.11
N LYS A 167 1.30 6.23 -9.27
CA LYS A 167 1.10 7.30 -8.28
C LYS A 167 -0.37 7.53 -7.99
N TYR A 168 -1.19 7.67 -9.03
CA TYR A 168 -2.62 7.90 -8.86
C TYR A 168 -3.33 6.70 -8.22
N HIS A 169 -3.09 5.48 -8.71
CA HIS A 169 -3.80 4.30 -8.24
C HIS A 169 -3.44 3.95 -6.80
N THR A 170 -2.17 4.06 -6.41
CA THR A 170 -1.74 3.84 -5.03
C THR A 170 -2.32 4.89 -4.08
N VAL A 171 -2.26 6.18 -4.43
CA VAL A 171 -2.88 7.26 -3.63
C VAL A 171 -4.40 7.09 -3.53
N LYS A 172 -5.08 6.74 -4.63
CA LYS A 172 -6.54 6.50 -4.64
C LYS A 172 -6.93 5.34 -3.73
N LYS A 173 -6.18 4.24 -3.79
CA LYS A 173 -6.42 3.05 -2.96
C LYS A 173 -6.25 3.36 -1.48
N ALA A 174 -5.20 4.09 -1.13
CA ALA A 174 -4.96 4.50 0.24
C ALA A 174 -6.03 5.51 0.72
N TYR A 175 -6.45 6.46 -0.12
CA TYR A 175 -7.58 7.36 0.17
C TYR A 175 -8.89 6.59 0.44
N GLN A 176 -9.19 5.55 -0.34
CA GLN A 176 -10.38 4.72 -0.15
C GLN A 176 -10.40 3.97 1.20
N LYS A 177 -9.24 3.80 1.83
CA LYS A 177 -9.10 3.22 3.17
C LYS A 177 -9.19 4.24 4.30
N THR A 178 -9.03 5.53 4.05
CA THR A 178 -9.07 6.56 5.10
C THR A 178 -10.45 6.67 5.77
N ASN A 179 -10.46 7.12 7.02
CA ASN A 179 -11.65 7.58 7.71
C ASN A 179 -12.02 8.97 7.19
N LYS A 180 -13.07 9.06 6.37
CA LYS A 180 -13.49 10.30 5.70
C LYS A 180 -13.96 11.42 6.66
N GLN A 181 -14.01 11.15 7.96
CA GLN A 181 -14.37 12.11 9.02
C GLN A 181 -13.15 12.83 9.63
N GLU A 182 -11.91 12.39 9.35
CA GLU A 182 -10.70 12.93 9.98
C GLU A 182 -10.05 14.10 9.22
N HIS A 183 -9.28 14.93 9.94
CA HIS A 183 -8.68 16.18 9.46
C HIS A 183 -7.80 16.01 8.21
N LEU A 184 -7.16 14.84 8.03
CA LEU A 184 -6.29 14.54 6.90
C LEU A 184 -7.03 14.45 5.56
N SER A 185 -8.36 14.29 5.57
CA SER A 185 -9.18 14.09 4.37
C SER A 185 -8.98 15.20 3.33
N ARG A 186 -8.82 16.46 3.76
CA ARG A 186 -8.61 17.59 2.84
C ARG A 186 -7.27 17.49 2.11
N HIS A 187 -6.18 17.29 2.86
CA HIS A 187 -4.84 17.15 2.29
C HIS A 187 -4.75 15.93 1.36
N TYR A 188 -5.43 14.84 1.73
CA TYR A 188 -5.53 13.67 0.88
C TYR A 188 -6.26 13.94 -0.43
N LYS A 189 -7.41 14.64 -0.38
CA LYS A 189 -8.16 15.04 -1.59
C LYS A 189 -7.32 15.95 -2.50
N GLU A 190 -6.54 16.85 -1.92
CA GLU A 190 -5.64 17.72 -2.68
C GLU A 190 -4.53 16.91 -3.38
N LEU A 191 -3.94 15.95 -2.67
CA LEU A 191 -2.95 15.02 -3.24
C LEU A 191 -3.55 14.14 -4.34
N LEU A 192 -4.71 13.54 -4.10
CA LEU A 192 -5.44 12.71 -5.08
C LEU A 192 -5.83 13.52 -6.32
N ASN A 193 -6.25 14.77 -6.15
CA ASN A 193 -6.49 15.68 -7.27
C ASN A 193 -5.22 15.94 -8.07
N LYS A 194 -4.07 16.16 -7.42
CA LYS A 194 -2.80 16.42 -8.10
C LYS A 194 -2.33 15.20 -8.89
N THR A 195 -2.29 14.02 -8.27
CA THR A 195 -1.89 12.78 -8.97
C THR A 195 -2.90 12.41 -10.06
N GLY A 196 -4.20 12.60 -9.81
CA GLY A 196 -5.26 12.39 -10.79
C GLY A 196 -5.14 13.29 -12.01
N LYS A 197 -4.85 14.59 -11.84
CA LYS A 197 -4.61 15.51 -12.97
C LYS A 197 -3.41 15.06 -13.81
N ASN A 198 -2.30 14.72 -13.18
CA ASN A 198 -1.10 14.27 -13.91
C ASN A 198 -1.39 13.01 -14.73
N TYR A 199 -2.06 12.02 -14.13
CA TYR A 199 -2.42 10.81 -14.85
C TYR A 199 -3.44 11.07 -15.96
N TYR A 200 -4.43 11.92 -15.72
CA TYR A 200 -5.40 12.34 -16.73
C TYR A 200 -4.74 12.94 -17.98
N TYR A 201 -3.73 13.80 -17.81
CA TYR A 201 -2.98 14.33 -18.96
C TYR A 201 -2.24 13.26 -19.74
N VAL A 202 -1.60 12.30 -19.07
CA VAL A 202 -0.97 11.14 -19.71
C VAL A 202 -1.99 10.36 -20.53
N LEU A 203 -3.16 10.08 -19.96
CA LEU A 203 -4.24 9.34 -20.63
C LEU A 203 -4.76 10.09 -21.87
N CYS A 204 -4.95 11.40 -21.77
CA CYS A 204 -5.35 12.23 -22.91
C CYS A 204 -4.30 12.20 -24.03
N ASN A 205 -3.02 12.29 -23.69
CA ASN A 205 -1.92 12.21 -24.66
C ASN A 205 -1.92 10.83 -25.35
N THR A 206 -1.98 9.74 -24.57
CA THR A 206 -2.07 8.36 -25.09
C THR A 206 -3.30 8.16 -25.99
N ALA A 207 -4.45 8.71 -25.63
CA ALA A 207 -5.66 8.63 -26.46
C ALA A 207 -5.53 9.39 -27.79
N SER A 208 -4.83 10.53 -27.78
CA SER A 208 -4.63 11.38 -28.96
C SER A 208 -3.54 10.89 -29.90
N ASP A 209 -2.53 10.18 -29.39
CA ASP A 209 -1.39 9.70 -30.16
C ASP A 209 -1.80 8.67 -31.22
N ALA A 210 -1.46 8.95 -32.47
CA ALA A 210 -1.78 8.10 -33.60
C ALA A 210 -0.94 6.81 -33.63
N ASN A 211 0.25 6.82 -33.01
CA ASN A 211 1.15 5.66 -32.96
C ASN A 211 0.75 4.65 -31.87
N THR A 212 -0.04 5.08 -30.89
CA THR A 212 -0.55 4.20 -29.85
C THR A 212 -1.58 3.21 -30.43
N PRO A 213 -1.49 1.90 -30.14
CA PRO A 213 -2.45 0.89 -30.61
C PRO A 213 -3.89 1.23 -30.25
N TYR A 214 -4.83 0.98 -31.19
CA TYR A 214 -6.26 1.28 -31.03
C TYR A 214 -6.84 0.87 -29.66
N LYS A 215 -6.59 -0.38 -29.22
CA LYS A 215 -7.10 -0.88 -27.94
C LYS A 215 -6.60 -0.06 -26.73
N GLN A 216 -5.34 0.37 -26.77
CA GLN A 216 -4.75 1.19 -25.71
C GLN A 216 -5.33 2.60 -25.70
N ARG A 217 -5.53 3.21 -26.88
CA ARG A 217 -6.22 4.51 -27.01
C ARG A 217 -7.64 4.47 -26.45
N CYS A 218 -8.38 3.41 -26.75
CA CYS A 218 -9.71 3.18 -26.20
C CYS A 218 -9.70 3.06 -24.67
N SER A 219 -8.78 2.26 -24.11
CA SER A 219 -8.64 2.14 -22.65
C SER A 219 -8.32 3.49 -22.01
N ALA A 220 -7.38 4.24 -22.59
CA ALA A 220 -6.96 5.53 -22.07
C ALA A 220 -8.12 6.52 -21.97
N VAL A 221 -9.02 6.55 -22.95
CA VAL A 221 -10.23 7.38 -22.87
C VAL A 221 -11.15 6.94 -21.73
N TYR A 222 -11.42 5.64 -21.59
CA TYR A 222 -12.30 5.15 -20.51
C TYR A 222 -11.71 5.43 -19.13
N ASP A 223 -10.40 5.25 -18.97
CA ASP A 223 -9.70 5.54 -17.73
C ASP A 223 -9.70 7.05 -17.44
N ALA A 224 -9.51 7.90 -18.45
CA ALA A 224 -9.57 9.36 -18.30
C ALA A 224 -10.96 9.82 -17.82
N VAL A 225 -12.02 9.19 -18.35
CA VAL A 225 -13.41 9.43 -17.92
C VAL A 225 -13.63 9.06 -16.45
N ASP A 226 -13.04 7.96 -15.95
CA ASP A 226 -13.10 7.59 -14.53
C ASP A 226 -12.32 8.56 -13.65
N VAL A 227 -11.07 8.88 -14.03
CA VAL A 227 -10.17 9.75 -13.27
C VAL A 227 -10.76 11.13 -13.02
N LEU A 228 -11.55 11.67 -13.95
CA LEU A 228 -12.24 12.96 -13.78
C LEU A 228 -13.13 13.03 -12.53
N LYS A 229 -13.55 11.90 -11.93
CA LYS A 229 -14.36 11.92 -10.70
C LYS A 229 -13.55 12.44 -9.51
N ASP A 230 -12.26 12.12 -9.48
CA ASP A 230 -11.35 12.36 -8.37
C ASP A 230 -10.62 13.73 -8.51
N ILE A 231 -10.69 14.35 -9.68
CA ILE A 231 -10.14 15.70 -9.94
C ILE A 231 -11.08 16.79 -9.39
N LYS A 232 -10.51 17.87 -8.84
CA LYS A 232 -11.22 19.02 -8.27
C LYS A 232 -11.66 20.00 -9.39
N TYR A 233 -12.66 19.59 -10.16
CA TYR A 233 -13.42 20.41 -11.11
C TYR A 233 -14.89 20.51 -10.71
N SER A 234 -15.63 21.50 -11.24
CA SER A 234 -17.08 21.56 -11.09
C SER A 234 -17.74 20.34 -11.74
N MET A 235 -18.95 19.99 -11.29
CA MET A 235 -19.63 18.81 -11.83
C MET A 235 -20.02 19.00 -13.29
N SER A 236 -20.44 20.21 -13.69
CA SER A 236 -20.70 20.52 -15.10
C SER A 236 -19.44 20.37 -15.95
N TYR A 237 -18.30 20.88 -15.50
CA TYR A 237 -17.02 20.75 -16.21
C TYR A 237 -16.62 19.29 -16.37
N LYS A 238 -16.71 18.49 -15.30
CA LYS A 238 -16.43 17.05 -15.36
C LYS A 238 -17.33 16.35 -16.39
N CYS A 239 -18.61 16.68 -16.45
CA CYS A 239 -19.50 16.10 -17.46
C CYS A 239 -19.12 16.51 -18.88
N ARG A 240 -18.84 17.80 -19.12
CA ARG A 240 -18.42 18.29 -20.45
C ARG A 240 -17.13 17.59 -20.92
N ALA A 241 -16.11 17.54 -20.06
CA ALA A 241 -14.85 16.87 -20.37
C ALA A 241 -15.05 15.37 -20.68
N ARG A 242 -15.92 14.67 -19.95
CA ARG A 242 -16.26 13.27 -20.26
C ARG A 242 -16.98 13.13 -21.60
N ILE A 243 -17.91 14.02 -21.91
CA ILE A 243 -18.66 14.01 -23.18
C ILE A 243 -17.69 14.24 -24.35
N GLU A 244 -16.77 15.19 -24.23
CA GLU A 244 -15.75 15.49 -25.25
C GLU A 244 -14.84 14.28 -25.52
N LEU A 245 -14.32 13.66 -24.46
CA LEU A 245 -13.51 12.44 -24.56
C LEU A 245 -14.28 11.31 -25.25
N LEU A 246 -15.53 11.08 -24.88
CA LEU A 246 -16.36 10.01 -25.46
C LEU A 246 -16.76 10.32 -26.89
N ASN A 247 -17.01 11.58 -27.25
CA ASN A 247 -17.23 12.00 -28.64
C ASN A 247 -16.02 11.69 -29.52
N ALA A 248 -14.80 11.98 -29.04
CA ALA A 248 -13.57 11.68 -29.76
C ALA A 248 -13.36 10.17 -29.92
N LEU A 249 -13.66 9.39 -28.88
CA LEU A 249 -13.59 7.93 -28.92
C LEU A 249 -14.58 7.33 -29.92
N GLU A 250 -15.83 7.80 -29.94
CA GLU A 250 -16.86 7.30 -30.87
C GLU A 250 -16.42 7.48 -32.33
N LYS A 251 -15.81 8.63 -32.67
CA LYS A 251 -15.22 8.87 -34.00
C LYS A 251 -14.06 7.92 -34.32
N LEU A 252 -13.21 7.63 -33.33
CA LEU A 252 -12.10 6.68 -33.49
C LEU A 252 -12.64 5.26 -33.74
N GLN A 253 -13.63 4.83 -32.96
CA GLN A 253 -14.26 3.51 -33.07
C GLN A 253 -15.00 3.35 -34.41
N GLN A 254 -15.63 4.42 -34.90
CA GLN A 254 -16.26 4.43 -36.22
C GLN A 254 -15.24 4.18 -37.34
N ARG A 255 -14.07 4.84 -37.30
CA ARG A 255 -12.98 4.61 -38.28
C ARG A 255 -12.43 3.19 -38.24
N GLN A 256 -12.59 2.49 -37.12
CA GLN A 256 -12.12 1.12 -36.91
C GLN A 256 -13.25 0.08 -37.07
N ASN A 257 -14.44 0.50 -37.48
CA ASN A 257 -15.64 -0.35 -37.63
C ASN A 257 -16.01 -1.13 -36.34
N ASP A 258 -15.73 -0.57 -35.16
CA ASP A 258 -16.03 -1.21 -33.87
C ASP A 258 -17.45 -0.87 -33.38
N ALA A 259 -18.46 -1.57 -33.92
CA ALA A 259 -19.87 -1.35 -33.59
C ALA A 259 -20.18 -1.56 -32.10
N LYS A 260 -19.58 -2.58 -31.48
CA LYS A 260 -19.78 -2.88 -30.04
C LYS A 260 -19.18 -1.77 -29.18
N GLY A 261 -17.97 -1.33 -29.53
CA GLY A 261 -17.31 -0.21 -28.88
C GLY A 261 -18.13 1.08 -28.98
N MET A 262 -18.62 1.40 -30.17
CA MET A 262 -19.46 2.59 -30.40
C MET A 262 -20.74 2.57 -29.56
N GLN A 263 -21.44 1.44 -29.50
CA GLN A 263 -22.66 1.31 -28.69
C GLN A 263 -22.37 1.54 -27.21
N LYS A 264 -21.27 0.97 -26.68
CA LYS A 264 -20.84 1.19 -25.30
C LYS A 264 -20.53 2.66 -25.04
N THR A 265 -19.74 3.30 -25.91
CA THR A 265 -19.36 4.71 -25.80
C THR A 265 -20.58 5.63 -25.86
N PHE A 266 -21.51 5.37 -26.78
CA PHE A 266 -22.75 6.13 -26.94
C PHE A 266 -23.62 6.10 -25.67
N LEU A 267 -23.83 4.92 -25.09
CA LEU A 267 -24.61 4.78 -23.86
C LEU A 267 -23.98 5.55 -22.69
N LEU A 268 -22.65 5.45 -22.55
CA LEU A 268 -21.91 6.16 -21.53
C LEU A 268 -21.95 7.68 -21.74
N ARG A 269 -21.84 8.14 -22.99
CA ARG A 269 -21.95 9.56 -23.37
C ARG A 269 -23.34 10.11 -23.05
N ARG A 270 -24.40 9.39 -23.42
CA ARG A 270 -25.80 9.77 -23.14
C ARG A 270 -26.05 9.93 -21.64
N LYS A 271 -25.48 9.06 -20.80
CA LYS A 271 -25.53 9.19 -19.34
C LYS A 271 -24.98 10.54 -18.87
N TYR A 272 -23.82 10.95 -19.35
CA TYR A 272 -23.20 12.21 -18.95
C TYR A 272 -23.91 13.45 -19.52
N ILE A 273 -24.49 13.36 -20.72
CA ILE A 273 -25.35 14.42 -21.29
C ILE A 273 -26.57 14.63 -20.39
N ASN A 274 -27.27 13.56 -20.03
CA ASN A 274 -28.42 13.65 -19.13
C ASN A 274 -28.04 14.24 -17.77
N HIS A 275 -26.90 13.83 -17.22
CA HIS A 275 -26.41 14.36 -15.95
C HIS A 275 -26.06 15.86 -16.05
N LEU A 276 -25.43 16.29 -17.14
CA LEU A 276 -25.14 17.71 -17.40
C LEU A 276 -26.43 18.54 -17.52
N ASN A 277 -27.43 18.04 -18.24
CA ASN A 277 -28.72 18.71 -18.37
C ASN A 277 -29.42 18.87 -17.02
N ASN A 278 -29.34 17.86 -16.15
CA ASN A 278 -29.88 17.94 -14.79
C ASN A 278 -29.14 18.98 -13.94
N ILE A 279 -27.81 19.03 -14.01
CA ILE A 279 -27.02 20.06 -13.32
C ILE A 279 -27.44 21.45 -13.78
N ASN A 280 -27.51 21.69 -15.09
CA ASN A 280 -27.87 23.01 -15.63
C ASN A 280 -29.30 23.44 -15.25
N ARG A 281 -30.22 22.49 -15.04
CA ARG A 281 -31.58 22.77 -14.54
C ARG A 281 -31.59 23.13 -13.06
N LEU A 282 -30.79 22.43 -12.25
CA LEU A 282 -30.72 22.65 -10.80
C LEU A 282 -29.87 23.87 -10.42
N PHE A 283 -28.86 24.20 -11.23
CA PHE A 283 -27.93 25.30 -11.03
C PHE A 283 -27.82 26.14 -12.31
N PRO A 284 -28.79 27.02 -12.59
CA PRO A 284 -28.75 27.90 -13.75
C PRO A 284 -27.54 28.87 -13.71
N ASN A 285 -27.09 29.22 -12.51
CA ASN A 285 -25.87 29.97 -12.27
C ASN A 285 -24.72 29.00 -11.90
N PRO A 286 -23.64 28.91 -12.71
CA PRO A 286 -22.52 28.01 -12.45
C PRO A 286 -21.79 28.24 -11.12
N ALA A 287 -21.88 29.45 -10.54
CA ALA A 287 -21.30 29.74 -9.24
C ALA A 287 -21.95 28.92 -8.11
N ASP A 288 -23.22 28.58 -8.27
CA ASP A 288 -24.02 27.86 -7.26
C ASP A 288 -23.71 26.36 -7.23
N GLU A 289 -23.03 25.83 -8.26
CA GLU A 289 -22.56 24.44 -8.29
C GLU A 289 -21.56 24.14 -7.16
N TYR A 290 -20.92 25.15 -6.57
CA TYR A 290 -19.97 24.97 -5.47
C TYR A 290 -20.62 24.26 -4.25
N TYR A 291 -21.92 24.44 -4.05
CA TYR A 291 -22.68 23.84 -2.96
C TYR A 291 -23.06 22.37 -3.20
N TYR A 292 -22.87 21.86 -4.43
CA TYR A 292 -23.17 20.48 -4.82
C TYR A 292 -21.92 19.58 -4.71
N ARG A 293 -21.42 19.40 -3.48
CA ARG A 293 -20.27 18.53 -3.16
C ARG A 293 -20.65 17.18 -2.59
#